data_AF-A0A9E3TGY5-F1
#
_entry.id   AF-A0A9E3TGY5-F1
#
_cell.length_a   1.000
_cell.length_b   1.000
_cell.length_c   1.000
_cell.angle_alpha   90.00
_cell.angle_beta   90.00
_cell.angle_gamma   90.00
#
_symmetry.space_group_name_H-M   'P 1'
#
loop_
_entity.id
_entity.type
_entity.pdbx_description
1 polymer ?
#
loop_
_entity_poly.entity_id
_entity_poly.type
_entity_poly.pdbx_seq_one_letter_code
_entity_poly.pdbx_strand_id
1 'polypeptide(L)'
;MSTKQRSERQDLAAEELSKHCPSLDSQSIVDSLSVGLTHLRNSMLARVRDDVERNYGADSMIGASLSKLQRQEQVAKVEIEAYTCIVADDEARESGYIEDDSEWFLNWMFRLRLGEESKSLAEKRVAYYRSDTNEERRLKFVSALQHAVPESARAPLVLFRLFPRAIRILTAVALGDPIRGRELRAEQTNLLPAIADCHECHGRVLDNEDICRCCGNPVWKYAFLLAD
;
A
#
# COMPACT_ATOMS: atom_id res chain seq x y z
N MET A 1 4.35 13.74 13.05
CA MET A 1 4.48 14.74 11.99
C MET A 1 3.30 15.69 12.09
N SER A 2 3.55 17.01 12.10
CA SER A 2 2.46 17.99 12.16
C SER A 2 1.71 18.06 10.82
N THR A 3 0.45 18.51 10.83
CA THR A 3 -0.34 18.74 9.61
C THR A 3 0.38 19.68 8.65
N LYS A 4 1.10 20.68 9.18
CA LYS A 4 1.89 21.64 8.41
C LYS A 4 3.04 20.97 7.65
N GLN A 5 3.82 20.12 8.33
CA GLN A 5 4.92 19.36 7.71
C GLN A 5 4.41 18.41 6.62
N ARG A 6 3.20 17.86 6.78
CA ARG A 6 2.59 17.01 5.76
C ARG A 6 2.22 17.80 4.50
N SER A 7 1.61 18.98 4.67
CA SER A 7 1.23 19.88 3.57
C SER A 7 2.47 20.32 2.78
N GLU A 8 3.48 20.85 3.47
CA GLU A 8 4.73 21.31 2.84
C GLU A 8 5.40 20.21 2.01
N ARG A 9 5.35 18.96 2.49
CA ARG A 9 5.88 17.80 1.78
C ARG A 9 5.08 17.45 0.52
N GLN A 10 3.75 17.60 0.56
CA GLN A 10 2.89 17.37 -0.61
C GLN A 10 3.14 18.45 -1.67
N ASP A 11 3.24 19.71 -1.25
CA ASP A 11 3.51 20.84 -2.16
C ASP A 11 4.86 20.64 -2.88
N LEU A 12 5.94 20.31 -2.14
CA LEU A 12 7.25 20.01 -2.73
C LEU A 12 7.22 18.80 -3.67
N ALA A 13 6.45 17.76 -3.32
CA ALA A 13 6.30 16.59 -4.17
C ALA A 13 5.55 16.94 -5.48
N ALA A 14 4.54 17.80 -5.42
CA ALA A 14 3.80 18.24 -6.61
C ALA A 14 4.68 19.10 -7.53
N GLU A 15 5.49 20.00 -6.95
CA GLU A 15 6.48 20.77 -7.71
C GLU A 15 7.50 19.86 -8.42
N GLU A 16 8.01 18.84 -7.73
CA GLU A 16 8.96 17.90 -8.33
C GLU A 16 8.30 17.07 -9.44
N LEU A 17 7.10 16.56 -9.20
CA LEU A 17 6.35 15.80 -10.21
C LEU A 17 6.07 16.64 -11.45
N SER A 18 5.72 17.93 -11.29
CA SER A 18 5.44 18.82 -12.43
C SER A 18 6.67 19.06 -13.33
N LYS A 19 7.88 18.95 -12.77
CA LYS A 19 9.13 19.09 -13.54
C LYS A 19 9.39 17.84 -14.39
N HIS A 20 9.06 16.67 -13.87
CA HIS A 20 9.25 15.39 -14.57
C HIS A 20 8.09 15.07 -15.52
N CYS A 21 6.87 15.46 -15.18
CA CYS A 21 5.64 15.15 -15.91
C CYS A 21 4.78 16.41 -16.11
N PRO A 22 5.19 17.38 -16.94
CA PRO A 22 4.52 18.69 -17.05
C PRO A 22 3.08 18.64 -17.58
N SER A 23 2.70 17.55 -18.25
CA SER A 23 1.35 17.34 -18.81
C SER A 23 0.34 16.82 -17.79
N LEU A 24 0.78 16.46 -16.58
CA LEU A 24 -0.07 15.86 -15.56
C LEU A 24 -0.48 16.88 -14.49
N ASP A 25 -1.69 16.73 -13.95
CA ASP A 25 -2.12 17.46 -12.76
C ASP A 25 -1.38 16.90 -11.53
N SER A 26 -0.20 17.47 -11.29
CA SER A 26 0.73 16.99 -10.27
C SER A 26 0.16 17.09 -8.86
N GLN A 27 -0.64 18.12 -8.57
CA GLN A 27 -1.26 18.29 -7.26
C GLN A 27 -2.33 17.22 -7.03
N SER A 28 -3.21 17.02 -8.01
CA SER A 28 -4.24 15.98 -7.94
C SER A 28 -3.64 14.58 -7.75
N ILE A 29 -2.56 14.27 -8.48
CA ILE A 29 -1.84 12.99 -8.33
C ILE A 29 -1.27 12.83 -6.93
N VAL A 30 -0.56 13.85 -6.42
CA VAL A 30 0.04 13.81 -5.08
C VAL A 30 -1.02 13.60 -4.01
N ASP A 31 -2.14 14.29 -4.08
CA ASP A 31 -3.23 14.17 -3.11
C ASP A 31 -3.88 12.80 -3.18
N SER A 32 -4.19 12.34 -4.39
CA SER A 32 -4.77 11.01 -4.68
C SER A 32 -3.90 9.87 -4.13
N LEU A 33 -2.60 9.87 -4.45
CA LEU A 33 -1.63 8.90 -3.92
C LEU A 33 -1.47 9.04 -2.41
N SER A 34 -1.41 10.26 -1.89
CA SER A 34 -1.19 10.52 -0.48
C SER A 34 -2.31 9.98 0.40
N VAL A 35 -3.56 10.26 0.01
CA VAL A 35 -4.77 9.80 0.71
C VAL A 35 -4.93 8.29 0.52
N GLY A 36 -4.95 7.83 -0.72
CA GLY A 36 -5.20 6.44 -1.05
C GLY A 36 -4.20 5.47 -0.43
N LEU A 37 -2.90 5.73 -0.57
CA LEU A 37 -1.87 4.84 0.01
C LEU A 37 -1.86 4.87 1.54
N THR A 38 -2.29 5.99 2.15
CA THR A 38 -2.51 6.05 3.60
C THR A 38 -3.64 5.14 4.04
N HIS A 39 -4.74 5.09 3.28
CA HIS A 39 -5.84 4.17 3.52
C HIS A 39 -5.40 2.71 3.34
N LEU A 40 -4.65 2.40 2.28
CA LEU A 40 -4.08 1.07 2.06
C LEU A 40 -3.20 0.63 3.24
N ARG A 41 -2.25 1.48 3.67
CA ARG A 41 -1.37 1.16 4.80
C ARG A 41 -2.16 0.88 6.07
N ASN A 42 -3.07 1.78 6.44
CA ASN A 42 -3.82 1.65 7.68
C ASN A 42 -4.71 0.39 7.65
N SER A 43 -5.32 0.09 6.50
CA SER A 43 -6.16 -1.09 6.33
C SER A 43 -5.33 -2.37 6.40
N MET A 44 -4.19 -2.42 5.72
CA MET A 44 -3.28 -3.57 5.79
C MET A 44 -2.83 -3.85 7.22
N LEU A 45 -2.42 -2.82 7.96
CA LEU A 45 -2.04 -2.93 9.36
C LEU A 45 -3.20 -3.47 10.22
N ALA A 46 -4.41 -2.94 10.04
CA ALA A 46 -5.59 -3.42 10.77
C ALA A 46 -5.92 -4.89 10.45
N ARG A 47 -5.74 -5.32 9.19
CA ARG A 47 -5.98 -6.72 8.78
C ARG A 47 -5.00 -7.70 9.43
N VAL A 48 -3.73 -7.34 9.51
CA VAL A 48 -2.67 -8.25 10.01
C VAL A 48 -2.49 -8.21 11.52
N ARG A 49 -3.03 -7.18 12.19
CA ARG A 49 -2.94 -7.01 13.64
C ARG A 49 -4.31 -7.10 14.29
N ASP A 50 -5.13 -6.06 14.14
CA ASP A 50 -6.37 -5.91 14.90
C ASP A 50 -7.36 -7.03 14.61
N ASP A 51 -7.52 -7.42 13.34
CA ASP A 51 -8.46 -8.47 12.98
C ASP A 51 -7.93 -9.87 13.33
N VAL A 52 -6.62 -10.08 13.28
CA VAL A 52 -6.03 -11.32 13.80
C VAL A 52 -6.25 -11.41 15.30
N GLU A 53 -5.98 -10.34 16.05
CA GLU A 53 -6.17 -10.29 17.50
C GLU A 53 -7.63 -10.57 17.88
N ARG A 54 -8.59 -9.98 17.15
CA ARG A 54 -10.03 -10.20 17.37
C ARG A 54 -10.46 -11.65 17.10
N ASN A 55 -9.89 -12.30 16.08
CA ASN A 55 -10.33 -13.64 15.66
C ASN A 55 -9.59 -14.78 16.38
N TYR A 56 -8.34 -14.57 16.79
CA TYR A 56 -7.50 -15.62 17.38
C TYR A 56 -7.00 -15.31 18.79
N GLY A 57 -7.38 -14.17 19.36
CA GLY A 57 -6.94 -13.73 20.67
C GLY A 57 -5.53 -13.12 20.67
N ALA A 58 -5.23 -12.40 21.74
CA ALA A 58 -3.96 -11.71 21.93
C ALA A 58 -2.90 -12.64 22.52
N ASP A 59 -2.53 -13.71 21.80
CA ASP A 59 -1.60 -14.75 22.29
C ASP A 59 -0.19 -14.22 22.66
N SER A 60 0.15 -12.97 22.31
CA SER A 60 1.46 -12.36 22.56
C SER A 60 1.43 -11.02 23.33
N MET A 61 0.25 -10.51 23.73
CA MET A 61 0.16 -9.18 24.36
C MET A 61 0.05 -9.18 25.89
N ILE A 62 -0.07 -10.34 26.54
CA ILE A 62 -0.25 -10.43 28.02
C ILE A 62 1.00 -9.95 28.81
N GLY A 63 2.12 -9.64 28.15
CA GLY A 63 3.33 -9.09 28.80
C GLY A 63 4.06 -7.98 28.03
N ALA A 64 3.50 -7.45 26.94
CA ALA A 64 4.15 -6.39 26.16
C ALA A 64 3.83 -5.01 26.73
N SER A 65 4.85 -4.19 27.00
CA SER A 65 4.65 -2.79 27.36
C SER A 65 4.02 -2.01 26.19
N LEU A 66 3.23 -0.97 26.49
CA LEU A 66 2.66 -0.07 25.48
C LEU A 66 3.74 0.49 24.53
N SER A 67 4.94 0.77 25.05
CA SER A 67 6.08 1.24 24.26
C SER A 67 6.58 0.21 23.23
N LYS A 68 6.55 -1.09 23.57
CA LYS A 68 6.94 -2.17 22.64
C LYS A 68 5.92 -2.29 21.51
N LEU A 69 4.63 -2.24 21.84
CA LEU A 69 3.54 -2.32 20.86
C LEU A 69 3.59 -1.14 19.87
N GLN A 70 3.80 0.08 20.37
CA GLN A 70 3.97 1.26 19.52
C GLN A 70 5.17 1.13 18.59
N ARG A 71 6.28 0.57 19.08
CA ARG A 71 7.48 0.34 18.25
C ARG A 71 7.22 -0.71 17.16
N GLN A 72 6.58 -1.82 17.48
CA GLN A 72 6.22 -2.86 16.51
C GLN A 72 5.31 -2.30 15.42
N GLU A 73 4.29 -1.53 15.81
CA GLU A 73 3.39 -0.85 14.88
C GLU A 73 4.14 0.09 13.95
N GLN A 74 5.07 0.89 14.49
CA GLN A 74 5.86 1.82 13.69
C GLN A 74 6.77 1.10 12.69
N VAL A 75 7.42 0.01 13.11
CA VAL A 75 8.23 -0.83 12.22
C VAL A 75 7.36 -1.42 11.11
N ALA A 76 6.19 -1.97 11.45
CA ALA A 76 5.26 -2.52 10.46
C ALA A 76 4.79 -1.47 9.44
N LYS A 77 4.43 -0.26 9.90
CA LYS A 77 4.05 0.84 9.01
C LYS A 77 5.16 1.20 8.03
N VAL A 78 6.40 1.22 8.50
CA VAL A 78 7.57 1.48 7.65
C VAL A 78 7.75 0.38 6.60
N GLU A 79 7.61 -0.89 6.96
CA GLU A 79 7.67 -2.00 5.99
C GLU A 79 6.57 -1.90 4.93
N ILE A 80 5.33 -1.62 5.36
CA ILE A 80 4.19 -1.50 4.46
C ILE A 80 4.41 -0.34 3.48
N GLU A 81 4.87 0.82 3.95
CA GLU A 81 5.14 1.99 3.10
C GLU A 81 6.29 1.71 2.13
N ALA A 82 7.39 1.10 2.58
CA ALA A 82 8.51 0.77 1.69
C ALA A 82 8.09 -0.18 0.57
N TYR A 83 7.36 -1.25 0.91
CA TYR A 83 6.82 -2.18 -0.08
C TYR A 83 5.82 -1.50 -1.02
N THR A 84 4.99 -0.60 -0.49
CA THR A 84 4.03 0.20 -1.28
C THR A 84 4.74 1.08 -2.31
N CYS A 85 5.80 1.80 -1.93
CA CYS A 85 6.56 2.64 -2.85
C CYS A 85 7.15 1.83 -4.01
N ILE A 86 7.70 0.65 -3.71
CA ILE A 86 8.29 -0.23 -4.72
C ILE A 86 7.23 -0.75 -5.70
N VAL A 87 6.11 -1.25 -5.19
CA VAL A 87 5.02 -1.77 -6.05
C VAL A 87 4.38 -0.64 -6.89
N ALA A 88 4.28 0.56 -6.33
CA ALA A 88 3.80 1.72 -7.08
C ALA A 88 4.77 2.15 -8.19
N ASP A 89 6.08 2.13 -7.92
CA ASP A 89 7.11 2.37 -8.93
C ASP A 89 7.09 1.31 -10.03
N ASP A 90 6.99 0.02 -9.68
CA ASP A 90 6.86 -1.07 -10.66
C ASP A 90 5.66 -0.83 -11.58
N GLU A 91 4.48 -0.51 -11.03
CA GLU A 91 3.28 -0.24 -11.85
C GLU A 91 3.47 0.96 -12.78
N ALA A 92 4.06 2.03 -12.26
CA ALA A 92 4.28 3.25 -13.04
C ALA A 92 5.22 3.01 -14.21
N ARG A 93 6.27 2.21 -14.00
CA ARG A 93 7.22 1.82 -15.06
C ARG A 93 6.61 0.81 -16.03
N GLU A 94 6.06 -0.29 -15.53
CA GLU A 94 5.50 -1.38 -16.36
C GLU A 94 4.37 -0.88 -17.27
N SER A 95 3.61 0.12 -16.83
CA SER A 95 2.52 0.72 -17.61
C SER A 95 2.94 1.93 -18.44
N GLY A 96 4.22 2.33 -18.36
CA GLY A 96 4.77 3.44 -19.14
C GLY A 96 4.25 4.83 -18.72
N TYR A 97 3.79 4.99 -17.47
CA TYR A 97 3.38 6.31 -16.96
C TYR A 97 4.58 7.22 -16.69
N ILE A 98 5.75 6.61 -16.45
CA ILE A 98 7.04 7.28 -16.23
C ILE A 98 8.14 6.65 -17.08
N GLU A 99 9.21 7.40 -17.32
CA GLU A 99 10.37 6.91 -18.08
C GLU A 99 11.17 5.85 -17.31
N ASP A 100 11.45 4.73 -17.97
CA ASP A 100 11.92 3.46 -17.38
C ASP A 100 13.33 3.52 -16.73
N ASP A 101 14.17 4.45 -17.17
CA ASP A 101 15.60 4.48 -16.84
C ASP A 101 15.96 5.28 -15.58
N SER A 102 14.97 5.67 -14.78
CA SER A 102 15.21 6.65 -13.73
C SER A 102 14.62 6.25 -12.37
N GLU A 103 15.47 6.24 -11.33
CA GLU A 103 15.05 6.01 -9.95
C GLU A 103 14.33 7.21 -9.33
N TRP A 104 14.02 8.25 -10.12
CA TRP A 104 13.46 9.49 -9.56
C TRP A 104 12.10 9.24 -8.95
N PHE A 105 11.22 8.45 -9.59
CA PHE A 105 9.86 8.22 -9.11
C PHE A 105 9.85 7.42 -7.82
N LEU A 106 10.64 6.35 -7.74
CA LEU A 106 10.82 5.60 -6.49
C LEU A 106 11.33 6.50 -5.35
N ASN A 107 12.36 7.30 -5.61
CA ASN A 107 12.91 8.21 -4.61
C ASN A 107 11.90 9.29 -4.19
N TRP A 108 11.16 9.83 -5.15
CA TRP A 108 10.07 10.77 -4.94
C TRP A 108 8.95 10.14 -4.09
N MET A 109 8.54 8.90 -4.38
CA MET A 109 7.59 8.13 -3.59
C MET A 109 8.08 7.96 -2.15
N PHE A 110 9.34 7.56 -1.95
CA PHE A 110 9.92 7.44 -0.62
C PHE A 110 9.90 8.75 0.16
N ARG A 111 10.28 9.88 -0.47
CA ARG A 111 10.18 11.20 0.17
C ARG A 111 8.74 11.56 0.50
N LEU A 112 7.81 11.38 -0.43
CA LEU A 112 6.39 11.65 -0.24
C LEU A 112 5.80 10.84 0.92
N ARG A 113 6.15 9.56 1.03
CA ARG A 113 5.57 8.65 2.02
C ARG A 113 6.28 8.73 3.37
N LEU A 114 7.60 8.63 3.38
CA LEU A 114 8.42 8.47 4.58
C LEU A 114 9.20 9.74 4.99
N GLY A 115 9.25 10.78 4.14
CA GLY A 115 9.97 12.03 4.40
C GLY A 115 11.45 12.01 3.99
N GLU A 116 12.11 13.17 4.05
CA GLU A 116 13.50 13.37 3.59
C GLU A 116 14.54 12.49 4.31
N GLU A 117 14.36 12.25 5.61
CA GLU A 117 15.27 11.43 6.41
C GLU A 117 15.25 9.94 6.01
N SER A 118 14.30 9.55 5.15
CA SER A 118 14.10 8.17 4.74
C SER A 118 15.06 7.69 3.65
N LYS A 119 15.94 8.55 3.09
CA LYS A 119 16.82 8.16 1.98
C LYS A 119 17.66 6.90 2.27
N SER A 120 18.30 6.85 3.44
CA SER A 120 19.12 5.68 3.83
C SER A 120 18.30 4.41 4.06
N LEU A 121 17.03 4.57 4.44
CA LEU A 121 16.07 3.48 4.59
C LEU A 121 15.57 3.01 3.22
N ALA A 122 15.29 3.95 2.31
CA ALA A 122 14.91 3.69 0.93
C ALA A 122 15.99 2.84 0.24
N GLU A 123 17.25 3.28 0.28
CA GLU A 123 18.38 2.53 -0.31
C GLU A 123 18.45 1.07 0.20
N LYS A 124 18.35 0.87 1.52
CA LYS A 124 18.37 -0.47 2.13
C LYS A 124 17.18 -1.32 1.71
N ARG A 125 15.97 -0.75 1.67
CA ARG A 125 14.75 -1.51 1.36
C ARG A 125 14.62 -1.78 -0.13
N VAL A 126 15.01 -0.83 -0.97
CA VAL A 126 15.12 -1.04 -2.41
C VAL A 126 16.10 -2.16 -2.68
N ALA A 127 17.30 -2.15 -2.09
CA ALA A 127 18.24 -3.27 -2.23
C ALA A 127 17.65 -4.61 -1.75
N TYR A 128 16.85 -4.61 -0.68
CA TYR A 128 16.22 -5.81 -0.14
C TYR A 128 15.14 -6.41 -1.07
N TYR A 129 14.35 -5.56 -1.73
CA TYR A 129 13.22 -5.98 -2.55
C TYR A 129 13.52 -6.05 -4.07
N ARG A 130 14.45 -5.26 -4.61
CA ARG A 130 14.61 -5.08 -6.07
C ARG A 130 15.28 -6.23 -6.81
N SER A 131 15.95 -7.16 -6.12
CA SER A 131 16.67 -8.28 -6.75
C SER A 131 15.80 -9.46 -7.18
N ASP A 132 14.48 -9.35 -7.04
CA ASP A 132 13.60 -10.49 -6.91
C ASP A 132 12.37 -10.40 -7.83
N THR A 133 11.85 -11.56 -8.24
CA THR A 133 10.55 -11.66 -8.89
C THR A 133 9.43 -11.10 -8.01
N ASN A 134 8.27 -10.74 -8.60
CA ASN A 134 7.13 -10.22 -7.84
C ASN A 134 6.67 -11.16 -6.70
N GLU A 135 6.81 -12.47 -6.90
CA GLU A 135 6.46 -13.46 -5.88
C GLU A 135 7.49 -13.51 -4.73
N GLU A 136 8.79 -13.49 -5.04
CA GLU A 136 9.85 -13.46 -4.04
C GLU A 136 9.79 -12.18 -3.19
N ARG A 137 9.54 -11.02 -3.82
CA ARG A 137 9.28 -9.75 -3.12
C ARG A 137 8.12 -9.85 -2.15
N ARG A 138 7.01 -10.48 -2.57
CA ARG A 138 5.84 -10.70 -1.73
C ARG A 138 6.18 -11.57 -0.52
N LEU A 139 6.96 -12.65 -0.71
CA LEU A 139 7.39 -13.52 0.39
C LEU A 139 8.33 -12.80 1.38
N LYS A 140 9.28 -12.00 0.87
CA LYS A 140 10.13 -11.13 1.69
C LYS A 140 9.31 -10.14 2.51
N PHE A 141 8.29 -9.52 1.90
CA PHE A 141 7.39 -8.60 2.59
C PHE A 141 6.60 -9.29 3.70
N VAL A 142 6.05 -10.49 3.43
CA VAL A 142 5.35 -11.31 4.44
C VAL A 142 6.29 -11.60 5.62
N SER A 143 7.53 -12.04 5.32
CA SER A 143 8.53 -12.33 6.35
C SER A 143 8.87 -11.09 7.18
N ALA A 144 9.12 -9.94 6.54
CA ALA A 144 9.40 -8.68 7.23
C ALA A 144 8.24 -8.25 8.14
N LEU A 145 6.99 -8.42 7.67
CA LEU A 145 5.81 -8.15 8.48
C LEU A 145 5.66 -9.10 9.66
N GLN A 146 5.93 -10.40 9.50
CA GLN A 146 5.91 -11.38 10.59
C GLN A 146 6.97 -11.08 11.66
N HIS A 147 8.13 -10.54 11.26
CA HIS A 147 9.13 -10.09 12.24
C HIS A 147 8.66 -8.84 13.00
N ALA A 148 7.97 -7.91 12.32
CA ALA A 148 7.45 -6.70 12.95
C ALA A 148 6.23 -6.97 13.85
N VAL A 149 5.31 -7.80 13.37
CA VAL A 149 4.01 -8.17 13.96
C VAL A 149 3.85 -9.69 13.80
N PRO A 150 4.32 -10.49 14.77
CA PRO A 150 4.27 -11.96 14.70
C PRO A 150 2.87 -12.53 14.44
N GLU A 151 1.84 -11.85 14.93
CA GLU A 151 0.43 -12.21 14.75
C GLU A 151 0.03 -12.23 13.27
N SER A 152 0.71 -11.45 12.41
CA SER A 152 0.44 -11.43 10.96
C SER A 152 0.60 -12.79 10.29
N ALA A 153 1.28 -13.75 10.92
CA ALA A 153 1.35 -15.15 10.46
C ALA A 153 -0.02 -15.84 10.38
N ARG A 154 -1.03 -15.33 11.10
CA ARG A 154 -2.43 -15.81 11.06
C ARG A 154 -3.33 -15.01 10.12
N ALA A 155 -2.79 -14.01 9.41
CA ALA A 155 -3.56 -13.26 8.43
C ALA A 155 -3.85 -14.14 7.19
N PRO A 156 -5.02 -14.01 6.54
CA PRO A 156 -5.36 -14.79 5.35
C PRO A 156 -4.33 -14.57 4.24
N LEU A 157 -3.77 -15.66 3.69
CA LEU A 157 -2.68 -15.56 2.70
C LEU A 157 -3.08 -14.80 1.43
N VAL A 158 -4.37 -14.84 1.08
CA VAL A 158 -4.93 -14.09 -0.06
C VAL A 158 -4.74 -12.58 0.10
N LEU A 159 -4.72 -12.05 1.32
CA LEU A 159 -4.46 -10.64 1.61
C LEU A 159 -3.14 -10.17 0.98
N PHE A 160 -2.07 -10.96 1.15
CA PHE A 160 -0.75 -10.61 0.63
C PHE A 160 -0.65 -10.69 -0.89
N ARG A 161 -1.60 -11.37 -1.56
CA ARG A 161 -1.72 -11.38 -3.03
C ARG A 161 -2.60 -10.23 -3.54
N LEU A 162 -3.59 -9.83 -2.76
CA LEU A 162 -4.51 -8.74 -3.08
C LEU A 162 -3.90 -7.36 -2.83
N PHE A 163 -3.12 -7.21 -1.76
CA PHE A 163 -2.51 -5.95 -1.35
C PHE A 163 -1.63 -5.29 -2.43
N PRO A 164 -0.63 -5.97 -3.04
CA PRO A 164 0.14 -5.35 -4.13
C PRO A 164 -0.75 -4.94 -5.30
N ARG A 165 -1.77 -5.72 -5.65
CA ARG A 165 -2.72 -5.33 -6.71
C ARG A 165 -3.54 -4.09 -6.34
N ALA A 166 -3.89 -3.93 -5.06
CA ALA A 166 -4.59 -2.73 -4.59
C ALA A 166 -3.70 -1.48 -4.74
N ILE A 167 -2.40 -1.62 -4.47
CA ILE A 167 -1.41 -0.56 -4.71
C ILE A 167 -1.34 -0.23 -6.21
N ARG A 168 -1.24 -1.23 -7.09
CA ARG A 168 -1.20 -1.03 -8.55
C ARG A 168 -2.45 -0.32 -9.07
N ILE A 169 -3.65 -0.73 -8.63
CA ILE A 169 -4.92 -0.08 -9.01
C ILE A 169 -4.90 1.39 -8.59
N LEU A 170 -4.47 1.66 -7.36
CA LEU A 170 -4.42 3.01 -6.81
C LEU A 170 -3.46 3.90 -7.61
N THR A 171 -2.27 3.37 -7.93
CA THR A 171 -1.29 4.04 -8.79
C THR A 171 -1.85 4.34 -10.18
N ALA A 172 -2.47 3.36 -10.84
CA ALA A 172 -3.06 3.53 -12.17
C ALA A 172 -4.17 4.60 -12.16
N VAL A 173 -5.08 4.54 -11.17
CA VAL A 173 -6.15 5.54 -11.01
C VAL A 173 -5.58 6.93 -10.74
N ALA A 174 -4.57 7.05 -9.86
CA ALA A 174 -3.93 8.33 -9.58
C ALA A 174 -3.29 8.93 -10.82
N LEU A 175 -2.63 8.11 -11.65
CA LEU A 175 -1.95 8.53 -12.87
C LEU A 175 -2.89 8.65 -14.09
N GLY A 176 -4.20 8.56 -13.87
CA GLY A 176 -5.20 8.85 -14.90
C GLY A 176 -5.53 7.67 -15.82
N ASP A 177 -5.19 6.44 -15.45
CA ASP A 177 -5.53 5.22 -16.20
C ASP A 177 -6.59 4.35 -15.48
N PRO A 178 -7.88 4.72 -15.58
CA PRO A 178 -8.96 3.93 -15.00
C PRO A 178 -9.21 2.62 -15.77
N ILE A 179 -8.71 2.47 -17.01
CA ILE A 179 -8.85 1.23 -17.77
C ILE A 179 -7.95 0.17 -17.13
N ARG A 180 -6.67 0.51 -16.93
CA ARG A 180 -5.71 -0.36 -16.25
C ARG A 180 -6.14 -0.71 -14.84
N GLY A 181 -6.68 0.25 -14.09
CA GLY A 181 -7.28 -0.01 -12.79
C GLY A 181 -8.38 -1.09 -12.81
N ARG A 182 -9.23 -1.11 -13.85
CA ARG A 182 -10.28 -2.14 -14.01
C ARG A 182 -9.73 -3.51 -14.37
N GLU A 183 -8.69 -3.58 -15.19
CA GLU A 183 -8.02 -4.84 -15.53
C GLU A 183 -7.41 -5.48 -14.28
N LEU A 184 -6.66 -4.69 -13.50
CA LEU A 184 -6.08 -5.14 -12.24
C LEU A 184 -7.16 -5.55 -11.22
N ARG A 185 -8.33 -4.90 -11.25
CA ARG A 185 -9.48 -5.33 -10.43
C ARG A 185 -10.07 -6.66 -10.91
N ALA A 186 -10.13 -6.91 -12.21
CA ALA A 186 -10.54 -8.22 -12.71
C ALA A 186 -9.57 -9.31 -12.23
N GLU A 187 -8.25 -9.03 -12.21
CA GLU A 187 -7.27 -9.95 -11.63
C GLU A 187 -7.49 -10.20 -10.13
N GLN A 188 -7.81 -9.16 -9.35
CA GLN A 188 -8.14 -9.33 -7.93
C GLN A 188 -9.38 -10.21 -7.75
N THR A 189 -10.41 -10.01 -8.59
CA THR A 189 -11.64 -10.79 -8.56
C THR A 189 -11.38 -12.26 -8.91
N ASN A 190 -10.44 -12.54 -9.81
CA ASN A 190 -10.01 -13.91 -10.11
C ASN A 190 -9.31 -14.58 -8.92
N LEU A 191 -8.69 -13.81 -8.02
CA LEU A 191 -8.06 -14.34 -6.81
C LEU A 191 -9.04 -14.51 -5.65
N LEU A 192 -10.06 -13.66 -5.58
CA LEU A 192 -11.09 -13.68 -4.56
C LEU A 192 -12.44 -13.28 -5.20
N PRO A 193 -13.24 -14.25 -5.69
CA PRO A 193 -14.50 -13.96 -6.37
C PRO A 193 -15.49 -13.15 -5.53
N ALA A 194 -15.47 -13.34 -4.20
CA ALA A 194 -16.29 -12.60 -3.23
C ALA A 194 -16.16 -11.06 -3.32
N ILE A 195 -15.15 -10.55 -4.01
CA ILE A 195 -15.00 -9.12 -4.34
C ILE A 195 -16.19 -8.62 -5.17
N ALA A 196 -16.68 -9.42 -6.12
CA ALA A 196 -17.79 -9.07 -6.99
C ALA A 196 -19.15 -9.10 -6.27
N ASP A 197 -19.26 -9.87 -5.18
CA ASP A 197 -20.49 -10.10 -4.44
C ASP A 197 -20.88 -8.93 -3.51
N CYS A 198 -20.01 -7.93 -3.38
CA CYS A 198 -20.33 -6.75 -2.58
C CYS A 198 -21.52 -5.99 -3.21
N HIS A 199 -22.65 -5.94 -2.49
CA HIS A 199 -23.87 -5.26 -2.96
C HIS A 199 -23.76 -3.72 -3.05
N GLU A 200 -22.71 -3.12 -2.48
CA GLU A 200 -22.51 -1.67 -2.53
C GLU A 200 -21.58 -1.27 -3.69
N CYS A 201 -20.38 -1.83 -3.74
CA CYS A 201 -19.41 -1.47 -4.78
C CYS A 201 -19.49 -2.36 -6.03
N HIS A 202 -20.06 -3.57 -5.94
CA HIS A 202 -20.08 -4.59 -7.00
C HIS A 202 -18.67 -4.89 -7.54
N GLY A 203 -17.67 -4.91 -6.65
CA GLY A 203 -16.28 -5.11 -7.02
C GLY A 203 -15.65 -3.96 -7.83
N ARG A 204 -16.36 -2.86 -8.10
CA ARG A 204 -15.84 -1.75 -8.92
C ARG A 204 -14.60 -1.10 -8.31
N VAL A 205 -13.73 -0.59 -9.19
CA VAL A 205 -12.67 0.34 -8.82
C VAL A 205 -13.33 1.60 -8.29
N LEU A 206 -12.87 2.07 -7.13
CA LEU A 206 -13.33 3.31 -6.52
C LEU A 206 -12.25 4.38 -6.72
N ASP A 207 -12.64 5.63 -6.53
CA ASP A 207 -11.67 6.72 -6.43
C ASP A 207 -10.75 6.49 -5.24
N ASN A 208 -9.52 7.02 -5.30
CA ASN A 208 -8.50 6.75 -4.29
C ASN A 208 -8.82 7.31 -2.89
N GLU A 209 -9.78 8.23 -2.82
CA GLU A 209 -10.29 8.80 -1.56
C GLU A 209 -11.44 7.96 -0.96
N ASP A 210 -11.99 7.02 -1.72
CA ASP A 210 -13.17 6.27 -1.35
C ASP A 210 -12.84 4.89 -0.77
N ILE A 211 -13.65 4.49 0.21
CA ILE A 211 -13.63 3.16 0.79
C ILE A 211 -15.06 2.63 0.82
N CYS A 212 -15.27 1.42 0.28
CA CYS A 212 -16.57 0.76 0.37
C CYS A 212 -16.90 0.43 1.82
N ARG A 213 -18.03 0.93 2.33
CA ARG A 213 -18.43 0.75 3.73
C ARG A 213 -18.83 -0.69 4.04
N CYS A 214 -19.34 -1.43 3.05
CA CYS A 214 -19.66 -2.84 3.16
C CYS A 214 -18.38 -3.69 3.21
N CYS A 215 -17.65 -3.79 2.09
CA CYS A 215 -16.57 -4.77 1.94
C CYS A 215 -15.17 -4.24 2.29
N GLY A 216 -14.96 -2.93 2.45
CA GLY A 216 -13.64 -2.35 2.75
C GLY A 216 -12.69 -2.23 1.56
N ASN A 217 -13.18 -2.33 0.33
CA ASN A 217 -12.43 -2.01 -0.90
C ASN A 217 -11.65 -0.69 -0.71
N PRO A 218 -10.32 -0.64 -0.96
CA PRO A 218 -9.50 -1.62 -1.68
C PRO A 218 -8.72 -2.64 -0.84
N VAL A 219 -8.87 -2.68 0.48
CA VAL A 219 -8.28 -3.72 1.35
C VAL A 219 -9.40 -4.36 2.16
N TRP A 220 -10.03 -5.34 1.53
CA TRP A 220 -11.26 -6.00 1.99
C TRP A 220 -11.25 -6.35 3.47
N LYS A 221 -12.41 -6.24 4.11
CA LYS A 221 -12.62 -6.62 5.51
C LYS A 221 -12.33 -8.10 5.71
N TYR A 222 -11.91 -8.45 6.92
CA TYR A 222 -11.52 -9.80 7.27
C TYR A 222 -12.53 -10.87 6.87
N ALA A 223 -13.83 -10.61 7.06
CA ALA A 223 -14.91 -11.53 6.66
C ALA A 223 -14.91 -11.86 5.16
N PHE A 224 -14.58 -10.91 4.29
CA PHE A 224 -14.45 -11.14 2.85
C PHE A 224 -13.18 -11.92 2.51
N LEU A 225 -12.11 -11.75 3.28
CA LEU A 225 -10.84 -12.45 3.07
C LEU A 225 -10.90 -13.94 3.49
N LEU A 226 -11.92 -14.32 4.24
CA LEU A 226 -12.21 -15.69 4.67
C LEU A 226 -13.34 -16.35 3.87
N ALA A 227 -13.99 -15.61 2.97
CA ALA A 227 -15.07 -16.14 2.16
C ALA A 227 -14.47 -16.97 1.01
N ASP A 228 -14.85 -18.25 0.96
CA ASP A 228 -14.56 -19.16 -0.15
C ASP A 228 -15.59 -18.99 -1.29
#